data_AF-A0AAU3ZFU7-F1
#
_entry.id   AF-A0AAU3ZFU7-F1
#
_cell.length_a   1.000
_cell.length_b   1.000
_cell.length_c   1.000
_cell.angle_alpha   90.00
_cell.angle_beta   90.00
_cell.angle_gamma   90.00
#
_symmetry.space_group_name_H-M   'P 1'
#
loop_
_entity.id
_entity.type
_entity.pdbx_description
1 polymer ?
#
loop_
_entity_poly.entity_id
_entity_poly.type
_entity_poly.pdbx_seq_one_letter_code
_entity_poly.pdbx_strand_id
1 'polypeptide(L)' 'MQTQTQTQTPAPAPAPAPTLVYSAELVEEGGVYTLVVTDRIHGTVQTSVVPQRAMDKLPYFLSLLNSRQSAAFR' A
#
# COMPACT_ATOMS: atom_id res chain seq x y z
N MET A 1 23.70 -14.30 -48.00
CA MET A 1 23.31 -13.35 -46.93
C MET A 1 21.80 -13.23 -46.95
N GLN A 2 21.10 -13.88 -46.03
CA GLN A 2 19.63 -13.80 -45.95
C GLN A 2 19.27 -13.13 -44.62
N THR A 3 18.51 -12.06 -44.74
CA THR A 3 18.06 -11.17 -43.66
C THR A 3 17.02 -11.86 -42.79
N GLN A 4 17.17 -11.69 -41.48
CA GLN A 4 16.27 -12.19 -40.45
C GLN A 4 14.97 -11.37 -40.40
N THR A 5 13.83 -12.04 -40.40
CA THR A 5 12.57 -11.51 -39.86
C THR A 5 12.14 -12.41 -38.70
N GLN A 6 12.78 -12.23 -37.55
CA GLN A 6 12.22 -12.74 -36.30
C GLN A 6 11.02 -11.86 -35.96
N THR A 7 9.83 -12.44 -36.04
CA THR A 7 8.60 -11.90 -35.47
C THR A 7 8.80 -11.80 -33.96
N GLN A 8 9.26 -10.64 -33.50
CA GLN A 8 9.36 -10.35 -32.08
C GLN A 8 7.93 -10.21 -31.57
N THR A 9 7.38 -11.28 -30.99
CA THR A 9 6.15 -11.21 -30.19
C THR A 9 6.34 -10.06 -29.20
N PRO A 10 5.47 -9.04 -29.18
CA PRO A 10 5.58 -7.99 -28.18
C PRO A 10 5.46 -8.66 -26.83
N ALA A 11 6.52 -8.54 -26.02
CA ALA A 11 6.46 -8.93 -24.62
C ALA A 11 5.18 -8.31 -24.03
N PRO A 12 4.41 -9.05 -23.21
CA PRO A 12 3.24 -8.48 -22.57
C PRO A 12 3.68 -7.19 -21.88
N ALA A 13 3.04 -6.06 -22.22
CA ALA A 13 3.28 -4.79 -21.55
C ALA A 13 3.25 -5.03 -20.04
N PRO A 14 4.16 -4.44 -19.26
CA PRO A 14 4.10 -4.59 -17.80
C PRO A 14 2.69 -4.22 -17.37
N ALA A 15 2.03 -5.12 -16.63
CA ALA A 15 0.72 -4.84 -16.06
C ALA A 15 0.81 -3.47 -15.34
N PRO A 16 -0.19 -2.59 -15.51
CA PRO A 16 -0.15 -1.27 -14.88
C PRO A 16 0.07 -1.45 -13.38
N ALA A 17 1.10 -0.79 -12.86
CA ALA A 17 1.37 -0.81 -11.42
C ALA A 17 0.11 -0.31 -10.68
N PRO A 18 -0.21 -0.90 -9.52
CA PRO A 18 -1.36 -0.47 -8.74
C PRO A 18 -1.25 1.02 -8.43
N THR A 19 -2.35 1.75 -8.63
CA THR A 19 -2.41 3.19 -8.33
C THR A 19 -2.67 3.39 -6.84
N LEU A 20 -1.79 4.14 -6.17
CA LEU A 20 -1.93 4.48 -4.76
C LEU A 20 -2.94 5.62 -4.60
N VAL A 21 -4.10 5.30 -4.01
CA VAL A 21 -5.19 6.28 -3.82
C VAL A 21 -5.12 6.95 -2.44
N TYR A 22 -4.75 6.19 -1.41
CA TYR A 22 -4.60 6.68 -0.04
C TYR A 22 -3.25 6.24 0.54
N SER A 23 -2.62 7.10 1.34
CA SER A 23 -1.55 6.70 2.26
C SER A 23 -1.94 7.01 3.70
N ALA A 24 -1.56 6.12 4.61
CA ALA A 24 -1.75 6.30 6.04
C ALA A 24 -0.38 6.18 6.73
N GLU A 25 0.06 7.26 7.36
CA GLU A 25 1.37 7.39 7.97
C GLU A 25 1.19 7.64 9.46
N LEU A 26 1.84 6.83 10.27
CA LEU A 26 1.85 7.01 11.72
C LEU A 26 3.07 7.81 12.11
N VAL A 27 2.85 8.96 12.75
CA VAL A 27 3.89 9.87 13.21
C VAL A 27 3.91 9.87 14.73
N GLU A 28 5.09 9.74 15.33
CA GLU A 28 5.27 9.91 16.78
C GLU A 28 5.96 11.26 17.02
N GLU A 29 5.37 12.08 17.89
CA GLU A 29 5.96 13.34 18.35
C GLU A 29 5.75 13.48 19.85
N GLY A 30 6.83 13.49 20.63
CA GLY A 30 6.77 13.67 22.08
C GLY A 30 5.95 12.60 22.80
N GLY A 31 5.95 11.35 22.31
CA GLY A 31 5.14 10.25 22.88
C GLY A 31 3.66 10.27 22.50
N VAL A 32 3.22 11.22 21.68
CA VAL A 32 1.87 11.24 21.09
C VAL A 32 1.96 10.67 19.68
N TYR A 33 1.14 9.65 19.42
CA TYR A 33 1.03 9.06 18.10
C TYR A 33 -0.11 9.72 17.33
N THR A 34 0.15 10.13 16.09
CA THR A 34 -0.84 10.72 15.18
C THR A 34 -0.86 9.92 13.89
N LEU A 35 -2.05 9.47 13.47
CA LEU A 35 -2.26 8.90 12.15
C LEU A 35 -2.60 10.02 11.17
N VAL A 36 -1.80 10.15 10.13
CA VAL A 36 -1.98 11.09 9.02
C VAL A 36 -2.45 10.29 7.80
N VAL A 37 -3.67 10.52 7.37
CA VAL A 37 -4.25 9.89 6.18
C VAL A 37 -4.29 10.93 5.06
N THR A 38 -3.59 10.63 3.96
CA THR A 38 -3.50 11.49 2.79
C THR A 38 -4.25 10.85 1.63
N ASP A 39 -5.28 11.54 1.16
CA ASP A 39 -5.92 11.27 -0.14
C ASP A 39 -5.02 11.80 -1.25
N ARG A 40 -4.45 10.91 -2.06
CA ARG A 40 -3.51 11.31 -3.13
C ARG A 40 -4.22 11.78 -4.40
N ILE A 41 -5.53 11.56 -4.52
CA ILE A 41 -6.34 12.05 -5.63
C ILE A 41 -6.83 13.47 -5.33
N HIS A 42 -7.33 13.68 -4.11
CA HIS A 42 -7.97 14.93 -3.72
C HIS A 42 -7.07 15.86 -2.89
N GLY A 43 -5.88 15.40 -2.48
CA GLY A 43 -4.93 16.16 -1.68
C GLY A 43 -5.41 16.45 -0.25
N THR A 44 -6.46 15.77 0.22
CA THR A 44 -7.00 15.97 1.57
C THR A 44 -6.15 15.22 2.58
N VAL A 45 -5.78 15.90 3.66
CA VAL A 45 -5.06 15.31 4.79
C VAL A 45 -5.97 15.29 6.00
N GLN A 46 -6.17 14.10 6.57
CA GLN A 46 -6.88 13.90 7.82
C GLN A 46 -5.90 13.44 8.88
N THR A 47 -5.98 14.03 10.08
CA THR A 47 -5.16 13.64 11.22
C THR A 47 -6.01 13.17 12.37
N SER A 48 -5.54 12.13 13.06
CA SER A 48 -6.21 11.61 14.25
C SER A 48 -5.17 11.16 15.29
N VAL A 49 -5.34 11.60 16.53
CA VAL A 49 -4.51 11.14 17.64
C VAL A 49 -4.84 9.69 17.94
N VAL A 50 -3.82 8.85 18.00
CA VAL A 50 -3.97 7.42 18.24
C VAL A 50 -3.52 7.10 19.67
N PRO A 51 -4.38 6.48 20.49
CA PRO A 51 -4.01 6.06 21.83
C PRO A 51 -2.98 4.93 21.78
N GLN A 52 -2.04 4.94 22.74
CA GLN A 52 -0.98 3.94 22.84
C GLN A 52 -1.50 2.50 22.85
N ARG A 53 -2.62 2.22 23.53
CA ARG A 53 -3.24 0.88 23.53
C ARG A 53 -3.63 0.38 22.14
N ALA A 54 -3.98 1.28 21.21
CA ALA A 54 -4.27 0.91 19.84
C ALA A 54 -2.98 0.62 19.06
N MET A 55 -1.89 1.34 19.36
CA MET A 55 -0.56 1.06 18.83
C MET A 55 -0.03 -0.30 19.27
N ASP A 56 -0.20 -0.66 20.54
CA ASP A 56 0.21 -1.98 21.05
C ASP A 56 -0.48 -3.13 20.32
N LYS A 57 -1.72 -2.90 19.85
CA LYS A 57 -2.51 -3.88 19.10
C LYS A 57 -2.30 -3.80 17.59
N LEU A 58 -1.63 -2.77 17.08
CA LEU A 58 -1.44 -2.58 15.64
C LEU A 58 -0.74 -3.79 14.98
N PRO A 59 0.34 -4.36 15.54
CA PRO A 59 0.97 -5.55 14.95
C PRO A 59 0.00 -6.74 14.83
N TYR A 60 -0.87 -6.92 15.83
CA TYR A 60 -1.88 -7.96 15.81
C TYR A 60 -2.93 -7.72 14.71
N PHE A 61 -3.44 -6.49 14.58
CA PHE A 61 -4.38 -6.15 13.51
C PHE A 61 -3.77 -6.32 12.11
N LEU A 62 -2.51 -5.93 11.93
CA LEU A 62 -1.78 -6.15 10.66
C LEU A 62 -1.61 -7.65 10.36
N SER A 63 -1.34 -8.47 11.39
CA SER A 63 -1.31 -9.93 11.25
C SER A 63 -2.66 -10.51 10.80
N LEU A 64 -3.78 -9.98 11.32
CA LEU A 64 -5.13 -10.38 10.88
C LEU A 64 -5.41 -10.01 9.42
N LEU A 65 -4.91 -8.87 8.94
CA LEU A 65 -5.04 -8.48 7.53
C LEU A 65 -4.24 -9.44 6.63
N ASN A 66 -2.99 -9.73 6.99
CA ASN A 66 -2.13 -10.62 6.21
C ASN A 66 -2.65 -12.06 6.17
N SER A 67 -3.20 -12.55 7.27
CA SER A 67 -3.79 -13.90 7.34
C SER A 67 -5.10 -14.04 6.55
N ARG A 68 -5.87 -12.95 6.38
CA ARG A 68 -7.05 -12.94 5.50
C ARG A 68 -6.69 -12.78 4.04
N GLN A 69 -5.63 -12.03 3.73
CA GLN A 69 -5.13 -11.90 2.36
C GLN A 69 -4.57 -13.23 1.84
N SER A 70 -3.93 -14.06 2.68
CA SER A 70 -3.51 -15.41 2.27
C SER A 70 -4.68 -16.40 2.05
N ALA A 71 -5.87 -16.09 2.55
CA ALA A 71 -7.09 -16.87 2.31
C ALA A 71 -7.88 -16.39 1.07
N ALA A 72 -7.70 -15.13 0.64
CA ALA A 72 -8.41 -14.55 -0.50
C ALA A 72 -7.75 -14.81 -1.87
N PHE A 73 -6.58 -15.45 -1.89
CA PHE A 73 -5.83 -15.83 -3.10
C PHE A 73 -5.63 -17.36 -3.24
N ARG A 74 -6.54 -18.18 -2.70
CA ARG A 74 -6.58 -19.62 -2.97
C ARG A 74 -7.78 -19.98 -3.85
#